data_AF-A0A2R6A9M0-F1
#
_entry.id   AF-A0A2R6A9M0-F1
#
_cell.length_a   1.000
_cell.length_b   1.000
_cell.length_c   1.000
_cell.angle_alpha   90.00
_cell.angle_beta   90.00
_cell.angle_gamma   90.00
#
_symmetry.space_group_name_H-M   'P 1'
#
loop_
_entity.id
_entity.type
_entity.pdbx_description
1 polymer ?
#
loop_
_entity_poly.entity_id
_entity_poly.type
_entity_poly.pdbx_seq_one_letter_code
_entity_poly.pdbx_strand_id
1 'polypeptide(L)'
;MNLEGLIHRGVTKKGRMRHHDSSFSELRRILEWEFVKRGRVVLAVPAFNSSRECFWCGEINRGLALEDRVFHCPPCGFTLDRDLNASLVLLKRAGWVPPFQCACL
;
A
#
# COMPACT_ATOMS: atom_id res chain seq x y z
N MET A 1 -10.42 -3.02 -9.70
CA MET A 1 -9.12 -3.42 -9.12
C MET A 1 -9.04 -4.93 -9.25
N ASN A 2 -7.94 -5.49 -9.73
CA ASN A 2 -7.81 -6.95 -9.73
C ASN A 2 -7.66 -7.43 -8.28
N LEU A 3 -8.56 -8.29 -7.81
CA LEU A 3 -8.47 -8.92 -6.48
C LEU A 3 -7.41 -10.04 -6.47
N GLU A 4 -6.99 -10.51 -7.64
CA GLU A 4 -5.89 -11.46 -7.82
C GLU A 4 -4.59 -10.78 -7.38
N GLY A 5 -4.16 -11.09 -6.15
CA GLY A 5 -3.00 -10.49 -5.51
C GLY A 5 -3.28 -9.92 -4.11
N LEU A 6 -4.54 -9.59 -3.81
CA LEU A 6 -4.98 -9.30 -2.43
C LEU A 6 -5.25 -10.60 -1.65
N ILE A 7 -5.68 -11.65 -2.36
CA ILE A 7 -5.88 -12.99 -1.82
C ILE A 7 -4.55 -13.75 -1.87
N HIS A 8 -3.85 -13.82 -0.73
CA HIS A 8 -2.62 -14.60 -0.62
C HIS A 8 -2.89 -16.13 -0.62
N ARG A 9 -1.88 -16.92 -1.03
CA ARG A 9 -1.87 -18.37 -0.81
C ARG A 9 -1.91 -18.64 0.69
N GLY A 10 -2.92 -19.40 1.16
CA GLY A 10 -3.12 -19.70 2.59
C GLY A 10 -4.26 -18.92 3.28
N VAL A 11 -5.00 -18.05 2.58
CA VAL A 11 -6.17 -17.36 3.16
C VAL A 11 -7.32 -18.35 3.41
N THR A 12 -7.78 -18.43 4.67
CA THR A 12 -8.92 -19.26 5.08
C THR A 12 -10.22 -18.78 4.44
N LYS A 13 -11.24 -19.65 4.37
CA LYS A 13 -12.58 -19.30 3.83
C LYS A 13 -13.13 -18.01 4.46
N LYS A 14 -12.91 -17.80 5.77
CA LYS A 14 -13.32 -16.59 6.50
C LYS A 14 -12.57 -15.33 6.03
N GLY A 15 -11.26 -15.45 5.78
CA GLY A 15 -10.46 -14.34 5.26
C GLY A 15 -10.90 -13.91 3.86
N ARG A 16 -11.22 -14.87 2.97
CA ARG A 16 -11.77 -14.57 1.64
C ARG A 16 -13.10 -13.81 1.73
N MET A 17 -13.99 -14.24 2.62
CA MET A 17 -15.28 -13.59 2.86
C MET A 17 -15.12 -12.10 3.24
N ARG A 18 -14.23 -11.78 4.20
CA ARG A 18 -13.97 -10.39 4.62
C ARG A 18 -13.56 -9.47 3.46
N HIS A 19 -12.80 -9.98 2.49
CA HIS A 19 -12.40 -9.21 1.32
C HIS A 19 -13.57 -8.96 0.36
N HIS A 20 -14.46 -9.94 0.19
CA HIS A 20 -15.70 -9.77 -0.59
C HIS A 20 -16.68 -8.80 0.09
N ASP A 21 -16.78 -8.85 1.42
CA ASP A 21 -17.67 -7.98 2.22
C ASP A 21 -17.25 -6.50 2.13
N SER A 22 -16.00 -6.21 1.74
CA SER A 22 -15.45 -4.85 1.72
C SER A 22 -15.77 -4.06 0.43
N SER A 23 -16.46 -4.66 -0.55
CA SER A 23 -16.97 -3.99 -1.77
C SER A 23 -15.97 -3.05 -2.49
N PHE A 24 -14.67 -3.39 -2.51
CA PHE A 24 -13.60 -2.53 -3.07
C PHE A 24 -13.82 -2.09 -4.53
N SER A 25 -14.46 -2.94 -5.34
CA SER A 25 -14.79 -2.61 -6.74
C SER A 25 -15.77 -1.44 -6.82
N GLU A 26 -16.76 -1.41 -5.92
CA GLU A 26 -17.76 -0.35 -5.86
C GLU A 26 -17.16 0.95 -5.30
N LEU A 27 -16.35 0.85 -4.23
CA LEU A 27 -15.61 1.99 -3.70
C LEU A 27 -14.76 2.66 -4.78
N ARG A 28 -14.05 1.86 -5.59
CA ARG A 28 -13.25 2.38 -6.71
C ARG A 28 -14.12 3.09 -7.74
N ARG A 29 -15.26 2.51 -8.13
CA ARG A 29 -16.19 3.09 -9.11
C ARG A 29 -16.69 4.46 -8.64
N ILE A 30 -17.06 4.56 -7.37
CA ILE A 30 -17.51 5.83 -6.76
C ILE A 30 -16.38 6.87 -6.79
N LEU A 31 -15.16 6.48 -6.40
CA LEU A 31 -14.00 7.38 -6.43
C LEU A 31 -13.66 7.86 -7.83
N GLU A 32 -13.61 6.96 -8.81
CA GLU A 32 -13.36 7.30 -10.21
C GLU A 32 -14.41 8.31 -10.71
N TRP A 33 -15.68 8.06 -10.43
CA TRP A 33 -16.77 8.96 -10.83
C TRP A 33 -16.66 10.36 -10.19
N GLU A 34 -16.47 10.44 -8.86
CA GLU A 34 -16.34 11.71 -8.14
C GLU A 34 -15.11 12.53 -8.57
N PHE A 35 -13.98 11.87 -8.82
CA PHE A 35 -12.75 12.55 -9.22
C PHE A 35 -12.82 13.04 -10.66
N VAL A 36 -13.36 12.24 -11.58
CA VAL A 36 -13.58 12.65 -12.98
C VAL A 36 -14.50 13.87 -13.05
N LYS A 37 -15.57 13.89 -12.25
CA LYS A 37 -16.48 15.05 -12.14
C LYS A 37 -15.77 16.34 -11.73
N ARG A 38 -14.65 16.24 -11.02
CA ARG A 38 -13.82 17.38 -10.56
C ARG A 38 -12.59 17.63 -11.44
N GLY A 39 -12.48 16.99 -12.60
CA GLY A 39 -11.31 17.10 -13.48
C GLY A 39 -10.04 16.49 -12.90
N ARG A 40 -10.17 15.48 -12.02
CA ARG A 40 -9.05 14.74 -11.42
C ARG A 40 -9.01 13.31 -11.95
N VAL A 41 -7.84 12.69 -11.85
CA VAL A 41 -7.62 11.31 -12.26
C VAL A 41 -7.43 10.40 -11.05
N VAL A 42 -7.87 9.15 -11.17
CA VAL A 42 -7.62 8.09 -10.18
C VAL A 42 -6.66 7.09 -10.79
N LEU A 43 -5.46 6.97 -10.22
CA LEU A 43 -4.44 6.02 -10.68
C LEU A 43 -4.54 4.71 -9.90
N ALA A 44 -4.61 3.60 -10.63
CA ALA A 44 -4.46 2.28 -10.03
C ALA A 44 -2.98 1.97 -9.81
N VAL A 45 -2.57 1.73 -8.56
CA VAL A 45 -1.20 1.30 -8.23
C VAL A 45 -1.21 -0.09 -7.58
N PRO A 46 -0.20 -0.93 -7.82
CA PRO A 46 -0.10 -2.22 -7.17
C PRO A 46 0.16 -2.02 -5.67
N ALA A 47 -0.68 -2.64 -4.81
CA ALA A 47 -0.61 -2.48 -3.36
C ALA A 47 0.14 -3.62 -2.64
N PHE A 48 0.65 -4.61 -3.37
CA PHE A 48 1.32 -5.78 -2.80
C PHE A 48 2.51 -5.34 -1.91
N ASN A 49 2.57 -5.89 -0.68
CA ASN A 49 3.59 -5.61 0.34
C ASN A 49 3.75 -4.13 0.76
N SER A 50 2.87 -3.21 0.39
CA SER A 50 3.04 -1.78 0.72
C SER A 50 3.14 -1.50 2.21
N SER A 51 2.47 -2.29 3.06
CA SER A 51 2.53 -2.17 4.53
C SER A 51 3.82 -2.71 5.15
N ARG A 52 4.65 -3.44 4.40
CA ARG A 52 5.91 -4.06 4.86
C ARG A 52 7.13 -3.51 4.15
N GLU A 53 6.97 -2.79 3.06
CA GLU A 53 8.07 -2.16 2.32
C GLU A 53 8.47 -0.85 2.99
N CYS A 54 9.77 -0.66 3.19
CA CYS A 54 10.28 0.60 3.67
C CYS A 54 10.17 1.67 2.56
N PHE A 55 9.41 2.73 2.80
CA PHE A 55 9.36 3.86 1.88
C PHE A 55 10.76 4.44 1.59
N TRP A 56 11.66 4.44 2.57
CA TRP A 56 12.98 5.03 2.42
C TRP A 56 13.92 4.19 1.54
N CYS A 57 14.25 2.97 1.98
CA CYS A 57 15.25 2.11 1.31
C CYS A 57 14.68 0.97 0.46
N GLY A 58 13.36 0.73 0.49
CA GLY A 58 12.71 -0.33 -0.29
C GLY A 58 12.76 -1.74 0.30
N GLU A 59 13.43 -1.96 1.43
CA GLU A 59 13.50 -3.31 2.04
C GLU A 59 12.15 -3.78 2.58
N ILE A 60 11.87 -5.08 2.50
CA ILE A 60 10.66 -5.70 3.04
C ILE A 60 10.91 -6.18 4.47
N ASN A 61 10.26 -5.54 5.45
CA ASN A 61 10.23 -6.05 6.82
C ASN A 61 9.32 -7.29 6.91
N ARG A 62 9.91 -8.49 6.81
CA ARG A 62 9.19 -9.78 6.91
C ARG A 62 8.71 -10.11 8.32
N GLY A 63 9.28 -9.47 9.34
CA GLY A 63 8.92 -9.68 10.75
C GLY A 63 7.73 -8.83 11.23
N LEU A 64 7.24 -7.91 10.41
CA LEU A 64 6.16 -7.00 10.77
C LEU A 64 4.81 -7.74 10.89
N ALA A 65 4.23 -7.72 12.09
CA ALA A 65 2.92 -8.29 12.41
C ALA A 65 1.77 -7.33 12.06
N LEU A 66 0.55 -7.86 12.01
CA LEU A 66 -0.65 -7.06 11.72
C LEU A 66 -1.01 -6.09 12.86
N GLU A 67 -0.61 -6.41 14.09
CA GLU A 67 -0.82 -5.57 15.27
C GLU A 67 0.15 -4.38 15.36
N ASP A 68 1.31 -4.46 14.68
CA ASP A 68 2.31 -3.40 14.70
C ASP A 68 1.79 -2.14 14.00
N ARG A 69 1.55 -1.08 14.77
CA ARG A 69 1.09 0.22 14.24
C ARG A 69 2.23 1.11 13.75
N VAL A 70 3.45 0.86 14.22
CA VAL A 70 4.66 1.58 13.83
C VAL A 70 5.49 0.69 12.91
N PHE A 71 5.88 1.22 11.76
CA PHE A 71 6.86 0.61 10.88
C PHE A 71 8.26 0.99 11.34
N HIS A 72 9.10 0.00 11.64
CA HIS A 72 10.53 0.17 11.84
C HIS A 72 11.29 -0.64 10.79
N CYS A 73 12.22 -0.01 10.08
CA CYS A 73 13.05 -0.66 9.07
C CYS A 73 14.33 -1.23 9.71
N PRO A 74 14.51 -2.56 9.78
CA PRO A 74 15.72 -3.13 10.37
C PRO A 74 17.03 -2.74 9.64
N PRO A 75 17.07 -2.63 8.30
CA PRO A 75 18.30 -2.22 7.60
C PRO A 75 18.69 -0.75 7.74
N CYS A 76 17.75 0.19 7.63
CA CYS A 76 18.07 1.62 7.57
C CYS A 76 17.61 2.43 8.79
N GLY A 77 16.93 1.81 9.76
CA GLY A 77 16.44 2.47 10.97
C GLY A 77 15.24 3.40 10.77
N PHE A 78 14.80 3.63 9.52
CA PHE A 78 13.65 4.48 9.22
C PHE A 78 12.41 4.02 10.00
N THR A 79 11.74 4.97 10.66
CA THR A 79 10.60 4.70 11.53
C THR A 79 9.47 5.68 11.23
N LEU A 80 8.25 5.16 11.07
CA LEU A 80 7.05 5.95 10.79
C LEU A 80 5.79 5.18 11.22
N ASP A 81 4.63 5.85 11.30
CA ASP A 81 3.36 5.14 11.30
C ASP A 81 3.26 4.20 10.07
N ARG A 82 2.76 2.98 10.29
CA ARG A 82 2.73 1.93 9.26
C ARG A 82 1.84 2.31 8.07
N ASP A 83 0.68 2.91 8.33
CA ASP A 83 -0.28 3.26 7.28
C ASP A 83 0.22 4.48 6.48
N LEU A 84 0.92 5.42 7.14
CA LEU A 84 1.63 6.50 6.47
C LEU A 84 2.79 5.99 5.61
N ASN A 85 3.62 5.07 6.12
CA ASN A 85 4.69 4.44 5.34
C ASN A 85 4.13 3.75 4.09
N ALA A 86 3.05 2.98 4.24
CA ALA A 86 2.39 2.31 3.12
C ALA A 86 1.87 3.30 2.07
N SER A 87 1.28 4.42 2.51
CA SER A 87 0.80 5.47 1.62
C SER A 87 1.93 6.11 0.81
N LEU A 88 3.09 6.32 1.43
CA LEU A 88 4.27 6.87 0.76
C LEU A 88 4.90 5.87 -0.24
N VAL A 89 4.90 4.57 0.08
CA VAL A 89 5.28 3.51 -0.88
C VAL A 89 4.37 3.55 -2.11
N LEU A 90 3.04 3.64 -1.92
CA LEU A 90 2.08 3.74 -3.03
C LEU A 90 2.30 5.02 -3.85
N LEU A 91 2.62 6.14 -3.19
CA LEU A 91 2.94 7.40 -3.85
C LEU A 91 4.21 7.28 -4.73
N LYS A 92 5.27 6.64 -4.23
CA LYS A 92 6.47 6.33 -5.04
C LYS A 92 6.12 5.46 -6.26
N ARG A 93 5.30 4.42 -6.08
CA ARG A 93 4.83 3.54 -7.17
C ARG A 93 3.95 4.27 -8.18
N ALA A 94 3.30 5.36 -7.79
CA ALA A 94 2.56 6.25 -8.69
C ALA A 94 3.47 7.15 -9.56
N GLY A 95 4.80 7.09 -9.36
CA GLY A 95 5.78 7.88 -10.10
C GLY A 95 6.24 9.14 -9.38
N TRP A 96 5.87 9.35 -8.11
CA TRP A 96 6.40 10.46 -7.33
C TRP A 96 7.85 10.21 -6.93
N VAL A 97 8.71 11.19 -7.17
CA VAL A 97 10.12 11.17 -6.78
C VAL A 97 10.35 12.30 -5.77
N PRO A 98 10.90 12.03 -4.58
CA PRO A 98 11.25 13.09 -3.64
C PRO A 98 12.28 14.04 -4.29
N PRO A 99 12.13 15.36 -4.11
CA PRO A 99 13.04 16.35 -4.70
C PRO A 99 14.49 16.24 -4.19
N PHE A 100 14.72 15.52 -3.10
CA PHE A 100 16.04 15.21 -2.58
C PHE A 100 16.22 13.68 -2.62
N GLN A 101 16.99 13.19 -3.59
CA GLN A 101 17.46 11.82 -3.60
C GLN A 101 18.46 11.63 -2.46
N CYS A 102 18.08 10.87 -1.43
CA CYS A 102 19.08 10.19 -0.64
C CYS A 102 19.53 8.97 -1.44
N ALA A 103 20.61 9.16 -2.20
CA ALA A 103 21.44 8.04 -2.63
C ALA A 103 21.82 7.26 -1.35
N CYS A 104 21.35 6.02 -1.24
CA CYS A 104 22.01 5.09 -0.31
C CYS A 104 23.40 4.82 -0.91
N LEU A 105 24.44 5.37 -0.26
CA LEU A 105 25.78 4.80 -0.32
C LEU A 105 25.79 3.49 0.49
#